data_AF-A0A348WAY5-F1
#
_entry.id   AF-A0A348WAY5-F1
#
_cell.length_a   1.000
_cell.length_b   1.000
_cell.length_c   1.000
_cell.angle_alpha   90.00
_cell.angle_beta   90.00
_cell.angle_gamma   90.00
#
_symmetry.space_group_name_H-M   'P 1'
#
loop_
_entity.id
_entity.type
_entity.pdbx_description
1 polymer ?
#
loop_
_entity_poly.entity_id
_entity_poly.type
_entity_poly.pdbx_seq_one_letter_code
_entity_poly.pdbx_strand_id
1 'polypeptide(L)'
;MTRAPDHIAVLTGDLVNSTGLGEASVARAFDALAACAAAQAAWQGDSLRFTRHRGDGWQVALGRPELAFRACLAFRAALRALGEQL
;
A
#
# COMPACT_ATOMS: atom_id res chain seq x y z
N MET A 1 9.43 -6.69 -24.09
CA MET A 1 8.12 -6.99 -23.46
C MET A 1 8.39 -7.92 -22.29
N THR A 2 8.26 -7.45 -21.05
CA THR A 2 8.46 -8.29 -19.86
C THR A 2 7.30 -9.27 -19.77
N ARG A 3 7.58 -10.58 -19.74
CA ARG A 3 6.55 -11.61 -19.61
C ARG A 3 5.76 -11.35 -18.32
N ALA A 4 4.43 -11.38 -18.40
CA ALA A 4 3.59 -11.29 -17.21
C ALA A 4 3.97 -12.43 -16.25
N PRO A 5 4.10 -12.16 -14.94
CA PRO A 5 4.42 -13.21 -13.97
C PRO A 5 3.34 -14.28 -13.97
N ASP A 6 3.75 -15.55 -13.87
CA ASP A 6 2.85 -16.70 -13.87
C ASP A 6 1.89 -16.67 -12.65
N HIS A 7 2.30 -16.00 -11.58
CA HIS A 7 1.50 -15.72 -10.39
C HIS A 7 1.78 -14.31 -9.86
N ILE A 8 0.74 -13.64 -9.37
CA ILE A 8 0.84 -12.37 -8.64
C ILE A 8 0.31 -12.52 -7.22
N ALA A 9 0.73 -11.64 -6.33
CA ALA A 9 0.04 -11.42 -5.06
C ALA A 9 -0.68 -10.07 -5.11
N VAL A 10 -1.94 -10.04 -4.64
CA VAL A 10 -2.68 -8.79 -4.45
C VAL A 10 -2.78 -8.55 -2.95
N LEU A 11 -2.33 -7.38 -2.51
CA LEU A 11 -2.56 -6.94 -1.14
C LEU A 11 -3.70 -5.93 -1.15
N THR A 12 -4.65 -6.12 -0.24
CA THR A 12 -5.77 -5.22 -0.01
C THR A 12 -5.83 -4.88 1.48
N GLY A 13 -6.31 -3.68 1.80
CA GLY A 13 -6.51 -3.26 3.18
C GLY A 13 -7.34 -1.99 3.27
N ASP A 14 -7.75 -1.67 4.49
CA ASP A 14 -8.53 -0.48 4.83
C ASP A 14 -7.85 0.29 5.97
N LEU A 15 -8.11 1.59 6.08
CA LEU A 15 -7.72 2.37 7.25
C LEU A 15 -8.69 2.09 8.41
N VAL A 16 -8.20 1.48 9.49
CA VAL A 16 -9.02 1.16 10.66
C VAL A 16 -9.54 2.45 11.32
N ASN A 17 -10.81 2.46 11.72
CA ASN A 17 -11.47 3.61 12.37
C ASN A 17 -11.37 4.93 11.56
N SER A 18 -11.30 4.83 10.24
CA SER A 18 -11.22 6.00 9.34
C SER A 18 -12.38 6.99 9.47
N THR A 19 -13.56 6.53 9.91
CA THR A 19 -14.73 7.37 10.17
C THR A 19 -14.54 8.34 11.33
N GLY A 20 -13.64 8.02 12.27
CA GLY A 20 -13.22 8.91 13.36
C GLY A 20 -12.02 9.79 13.01
N LEU A 21 -11.37 9.55 11.86
CA LEU A 21 -10.26 10.36 11.38
C LEU A 21 -10.80 11.57 10.60
N GLY A 22 -10.18 12.73 10.83
CA GLY A 22 -10.42 13.90 9.97
C GLY A 22 -9.93 13.65 8.54
N GLU A 23 -10.54 14.31 7.56
CA GLU A 23 -10.19 14.18 6.13
C GLU A 23 -8.69 14.36 5.86
N ALA A 24 -8.05 15.29 6.56
CA ALA A 24 -6.61 15.55 6.45
C ALA A 24 -5.76 14.35 6.93
N SER A 25 -6.18 13.67 7.99
CA SER A 25 -5.50 12.46 8.49
C SER A 25 -5.64 11.32 7.48
N VAL A 26 -6.85 11.12 6.93
CA VAL A 26 -7.09 10.15 5.87
C VAL A 26 -6.23 10.43 4.64
N ALA A 27 -6.18 11.68 4.18
CA ALA A 27 -5.34 12.08 3.04
C ALA A 27 -3.85 11.78 3.30
N ARG A 28 -3.33 12.17 4.47
CA ARG A 28 -1.94 11.87 4.88
C ARG A 28 -1.63 10.38 4.90
N ALA A 29 -2.56 9.55 5.37
CA ALA A 29 -2.39 8.11 5.38
C ALA A 29 -2.30 7.54 3.95
N PHE A 30 -3.17 7.99 3.04
CA PHE A 30 -3.12 7.59 1.63
C PHE A 30 -1.85 8.07 0.93
N ASP A 31 -1.38 9.29 1.21
CA ASP A 31 -0.12 9.81 0.67
C ASP A 31 1.07 8.95 1.13
N ALA A 32 1.09 8.55 2.40
CA ALA A 32 2.14 7.67 2.93
C ALA A 32 2.11 6.27 2.31
N LEU A 33 0.91 5.70 2.11
CA LEU A 33 0.75 4.41 1.42
C LEU A 33 1.20 4.50 -0.04
N ALA A 34 0.84 5.56 -0.76
CA ALA A 34 1.24 5.78 -2.14
C ALA A 34 2.77 5.95 -2.26
N ALA A 35 3.38 6.75 -1.39
CA ALA A 35 4.82 6.93 -1.33
C ALA A 35 5.54 5.62 -0.99
N CYS A 36 5.00 4.84 -0.05
CA CYS A 36 5.52 3.51 0.27
C CYS A 36 5.47 2.61 -0.96
N ALA A 37 4.33 2.52 -1.66
CA ALA A 37 4.20 1.71 -2.87
C ALA A 37 5.20 2.12 -3.96
N ALA A 38 5.44 3.41 -4.15
CA ALA A 38 6.44 3.91 -5.09
C ALA A 38 7.87 3.47 -4.71
N ALA A 39 8.24 3.56 -3.43
CA ALA A 39 9.53 3.06 -2.95
C ALA A 39 9.66 1.53 -3.11
N GLN A 40 8.55 0.80 -3.09
CA GLN A 40 8.55 -0.65 -3.29
C GLN A 40 8.82 -1.10 -4.72
N ALA A 41 8.55 -0.24 -5.72
CA ALA A 41 8.74 -0.57 -7.13
C ALA A 41 10.17 -1.02 -7.44
N ALA A 42 11.18 -0.45 -6.76
CA ALA A 42 12.59 -0.78 -6.97
C ALA A 42 12.92 -2.25 -6.70
N TRP A 43 12.28 -2.87 -5.70
CA TRP A 43 12.52 -4.28 -5.35
C TRP A 43 11.42 -5.22 -5.86
N GLN A 44 10.27 -4.69 -6.27
CA GLN A 44 9.27 -5.43 -7.04
C GLN A 44 9.62 -5.55 -8.54
N GLY A 45 10.42 -4.64 -9.08
CA GLY A 45 10.78 -4.62 -10.50
C GLY A 45 9.71 -4.01 -11.42
N ASP A 46 8.56 -3.59 -10.87
CA ASP A 46 7.51 -2.84 -11.56
C ASP A 46 6.68 -2.04 -10.55
N SER A 47 5.85 -1.12 -11.04
CA SER A 47 4.88 -0.38 -10.24
C SER A 47 3.89 -1.32 -9.56
N LEU A 48 3.63 -1.05 -8.28
CA LEU A 48 2.64 -1.77 -7.48
C LEU A 48 1.19 -1.41 -7.84
N ARG A 49 0.97 -0.43 -8.73
CA ARG A 49 -0.37 0.04 -9.16
C ARG A 49 -1.28 0.38 -7.98
N PHE A 50 -0.74 1.13 -7.01
CA PHE A 50 -1.48 1.56 -5.83
C PHE A 50 -2.79 2.23 -6.24
N THR A 51 -3.89 1.65 -5.78
CA THR A 51 -5.24 2.08 -6.13
C THR A 51 -6.05 2.23 -4.86
N ARG A 52 -6.56 3.44 -4.60
CA ARG A 52 -7.59 3.66 -3.59
C ARG A 52 -8.93 3.20 -4.14
N HIS A 53 -9.66 2.37 -3.40
CA HIS A 53 -10.95 1.85 -3.78
C HIS A 53 -12.02 2.30 -2.78
N ARG A 54 -12.66 3.46 -3.04
CA ARG A 54 -13.77 4.09 -2.27
C ARG A 54 -13.58 4.17 -0.74
N GLY A 55 -13.77 5.35 -0.17
CA GLY A 55 -13.64 5.51 1.29
C GLY A 55 -12.19 5.28 1.74
N ASP A 56 -11.98 4.29 2.60
CA ASP A 56 -10.73 3.97 3.28
C ASP A 56 -9.98 2.74 2.73
N GLY A 57 -10.53 2.08 1.71
CA GLY A 57 -9.92 0.91 1.09
C GLY A 57 -8.83 1.21 0.06
N TRP A 58 -7.86 0.32 -0.04
CA TRP A 58 -6.77 0.35 -1.02
C TRP A 58 -6.29 -1.04 -1.42
N GLN A 59 -5.63 -1.11 -2.58
CA GLN A 59 -5.00 -2.33 -3.07
C GLN A 59 -3.71 -2.05 -3.85
N VAL A 60 -2.86 -3.07 -3.94
CA VAL A 60 -1.66 -3.13 -4.78
C VAL A 60 -1.50 -4.51 -5.43
N ALA A 61 -0.86 -4.56 -6.59
CA ALA A 61 -0.46 -5.79 -7.26
C ALA A 61 1.06 -5.97 -7.19
N LEU A 62 1.49 -7.16 -6.80
CA LEU A 62 2.89 -7.54 -6.64
C LEU A 62 3.27 -8.56 -7.72
N GLY A 63 4.20 -8.17 -8.61
CA GLY A 63 4.72 -9.07 -9.64
C GLY A 63 5.65 -10.15 -9.09
N ARG A 64 6.23 -9.92 -7.91
CA ARG A 64 7.06 -10.84 -7.14
C ARG A 64 6.32 -11.25 -5.86
N PRO A 65 5.47 -12.29 -5.90
CA PRO A 65 4.65 -12.69 -4.76
C PRO A 65 5.46 -13.13 -3.54
N GLU A 66 6.70 -13.59 -3.71
CA GLU A 66 7.60 -13.96 -2.61
C GLU A 66 7.95 -12.78 -1.67
N LEU A 67 7.72 -11.55 -2.15
CA LEU A 67 7.97 -10.31 -1.40
C LEU A 67 6.73 -9.79 -0.66
N ALA A 68 5.59 -10.48 -0.74
CA ALA A 68 4.31 -10.02 -0.20
C ALA A 68 4.35 -9.69 1.30
N PHE A 69 4.96 -10.54 2.11
CA PHE A 69 5.03 -10.29 3.56
C PHE A 69 5.88 -9.05 3.89
N ARG A 70 7.00 -8.86 3.19
CA ARG A 70 7.83 -7.65 3.33
C ARG A 70 7.06 -6.40 2.90
N ALA A 71 6.25 -6.49 1.84
CA ALA A 71 5.40 -5.40 1.37
C ALA A 71 4.35 -5.02 2.42
N CYS A 72 3.67 -6.00 3.03
CA CYS A 72 2.74 -5.78 4.14
C CYS A 72 3.40 -5.03 5.31
N LEU A 73 4.58 -5.49 5.74
CA LEU A 73 5.33 -4.85 6.84
C LEU A 73 5.73 -3.41 6.50
N ALA A 74 6.16 -3.15 5.25
CA ALA A 74 6.51 -1.81 4.81
C ALA A 74 5.31 -0.86 4.82
N PHE A 75 4.13 -1.29 4.36
CA PHE A 75 2.91 -0.47 4.45
C PHE A 75 2.51 -0.21 5.90
N ARG A 76 2.56 -1.23 6.77
CA ARG A 76 2.25 -1.06 8.19
C ARG A 76 3.23 -0.10 8.87
N ALA A 77 4.52 -0.20 8.57
CA ALA A 77 5.54 0.69 9.09
C ALA A 77 5.36 2.13 8.61
N ALA A 78 5.02 2.33 7.32
CA ALA A 78 4.76 3.66 6.76
C ALA A 78 3.60 4.36 7.47
N LEU A 79 2.50 3.64 7.75
CA LEU A 79 1.39 4.18 8.53
C LEU A 79 1.79 4.48 9.97
N ARG A 80 2.50 3.55 10.65
CA ARG A 80 2.96 3.74 12.03
C ARG A 80 3.92 4.93 12.18
N ALA A 81 4.73 5.21 11.17
CA ALA A 81 5.65 6.35 11.18
C ALA A 81 4.94 7.72 11.19
N LEU A 82 3.65 7.77 10.87
CA LEU A 82 2.86 9.00 10.95
C LEU A 82 2.44 9.36 12.39
N GLY A 83 2.64 8.47 13.37
CA GLY A 83 2.30 8.65 14.79
C GLY A 83 1.05 7.88 15.24
N GLU A 84 0.76 7.86 16.55
CA GLU A 84 -0.37 7.13 17.15
C GLU A 84 -1.76 7.68 16.79
N GLN A 85 -1.84 8.82 16.11
CA GLN A 85 -3.09 9.50 15.75
C GLN A 85 -3.71 9.00 14.43
N LEU A 86 -3.23 7.88 13.90
CA LEU A 86 -3.70 7.21 12.69
C LEU A 86 -3.85 5.70 12.87
#